data_AF-A0A2V6KS69-F1
#
_entry.id   AF-A0A2V6KS69-F1
#
_cell.length_a   1.000
_cell.length_b   1.000
_cell.length_c   1.000
_cell.angle_alpha   90.00
_cell.angle_beta   90.00
_cell.angle_gamma   90.00
#
_symmetry.space_group_name_H-M   'P 1'
#
loop_
_entity.id
_entity.type
_entity.pdbx_description
1 polymer ?
#
loop_
_entity_poly.entity_id
_entity_poly.type
_entity_poly.pdbx_seq_one_letter_code
_entity_poly.pdbx_strand_id
1 'polypeptide(L)'
;MMRTVAVLGVLIAVGTLKLPIERNLAALHRQEHFRGVEFNLDLREKIGQLGFIAALSGFRAIVADALFIQAFAAWENTEWGRMLLLFRHITTLQPRVLLFWDTAAWHMAWNASVAAMNDQTQPRLALRVKAQREYFALGKDFLERGIKNNPDRPDLYEALARLYKEKYKDHERASEYYAKAAALPGAPTFDRRFSAYELSYCEGREREAYERLRRLYDEGPKERLPTLIKRLKFLEDKLGMPQEQRIPVNQDKSPNS
;
A
#
# COMPACT_ATOMS: atom_id res chain seq x y z
N MET A 1 -11.63 -35.29 -33.76
CA MET A 1 -10.88 -34.39 -34.67
C MET A 1 -11.64 -33.10 -34.97
N MET A 2 -12.86 -33.16 -35.52
CA MET A 2 -13.63 -31.96 -35.94
C MET A 2 -13.97 -30.99 -34.79
N ARG A 3 -14.30 -31.50 -33.59
CA ARG A 3 -14.54 -30.68 -32.39
C ARG A 3 -13.28 -29.95 -31.91
N THR A 4 -12.12 -30.60 -31.97
CA THR A 4 -10.83 -30.01 -31.57
C THR A 4 -10.43 -28.88 -32.52
N VAL A 5 -10.67 -29.06 -33.81
CA VAL A 5 -10.45 -28.04 -34.84
C VAL A 5 -11.40 -26.85 -34.66
N ALA A 6 -12.67 -27.10 -34.33
CA ALA A 6 -13.64 -26.03 -34.06
C ALA A 6 -13.25 -25.20 -32.82
N VAL A 7 -12.82 -25.86 -31.74
CA VAL A 7 -12.35 -25.17 -30.52
C VAL A 7 -11.10 -24.33 -30.81
N LEU A 8 -10.13 -24.87 -31.55
CA LEU A 8 -8.95 -24.11 -31.99
C LEU A 8 -9.32 -22.91 -32.87
N GLY A 9 -10.26 -23.09 -33.79
CA GLY A 9 -10.76 -22.01 -34.64
C GLY A 9 -11.41 -20.87 -33.83
N VAL A 10 -12.22 -21.21 -32.83
CA VAL A 10 -12.83 -20.21 -31.92
C VAL A 10 -11.76 -19.49 -31.10
N LEU A 11 -10.78 -20.21 -30.56
CA LEU A 11 -9.69 -19.60 -29.77
C LEU A 11 -8.84 -18.64 -30.63
N ILE A 12 -8.53 -19.01 -31.87
CA ILE A 12 -7.81 -18.17 -32.81
C ILE A 12 -8.65 -16.93 -33.15
N ALA A 13 -9.94 -17.11 -33.49
CA ALA A 13 -10.83 -16.00 -33.83
C ALA A 13 -10.96 -14.99 -32.68
N VAL A 14 -11.21 -15.46 -31.46
CA VAL A 14 -11.27 -14.62 -30.26
C VAL A 14 -9.94 -13.92 -30.00
N GLY A 15 -8.81 -14.62 -30.11
CA GLY A 15 -7.48 -14.03 -29.96
C GLY A 15 -7.22 -12.92 -30.97
N THR A 16 -7.55 -13.15 -32.25
CA THR A 16 -7.37 -12.15 -33.32
C THR A 16 -8.27 -10.92 -33.17
N LEU A 17 -9.51 -11.10 -32.71
CA LEU A 17 -10.44 -10.00 -32.46
C LEU A 17 -10.03 -9.16 -31.24
N LYS A 18 -9.46 -9.79 -30.22
CA LYS A 18 -9.05 -9.14 -28.96
C LYS A 18 -7.71 -8.40 -29.09
N LEU A 19 -6.78 -8.91 -29.89
CA LEU A 19 -5.44 -8.33 -30.12
C LEU A 19 -5.42 -6.82 -30.44
N PRO A 20 -6.23 -6.28 -31.36
CA PRO A 20 -6.23 -4.84 -31.64
C PRO A 20 -6.79 -4.02 -30.48
N ILE A 21 -7.77 -4.55 -29.73
CA ILE A 21 -8.33 -3.91 -28.54
C ILE A 21 -7.28 -3.87 -27.43
N GLU A 22 -6.57 -4.97 -27.18
CA GLU A 22 -5.47 -5.02 -26.23
C GLU A 22 -4.31 -4.11 -26.63
N ARG A 23 -3.98 -4.01 -27.93
CA ARG A 23 -2.94 -3.10 -28.43
C ARG A 23 -3.32 -1.64 -28.28
N ASN A 24 -4.58 -1.29 -28.53
CA ASN A 24 -5.10 0.07 -28.34
C ASN A 24 -5.19 0.42 -26.86
N LEU A 25 -5.71 -0.48 -26.01
CA LEU A 25 -5.69 -0.31 -24.55
C LEU A 25 -4.26 -0.21 -24.04
N ALA A 26 -3.33 -1.03 -24.52
CA ALA A 26 -1.92 -0.95 -24.15
C ALA A 26 -1.26 0.36 -24.64
N ALA A 27 -1.67 0.90 -25.78
CA ALA A 27 -1.18 2.20 -26.28
C ALA A 27 -1.73 3.37 -25.44
N LEU A 28 -3.01 3.32 -25.08
CA LEU A 28 -3.65 4.27 -24.17
C LEU A 28 -3.00 4.21 -22.77
N HIS A 29 -2.78 3.00 -22.27
CA HIS A 29 -2.07 2.72 -21.02
C HIS A 29 -0.62 3.22 -21.05
N ARG A 30 0.11 3.08 -22.17
CA ARG A 30 1.48 3.62 -22.32
C ARG A 30 1.53 5.14 -22.29
N GLN A 31 0.50 5.83 -22.79
CA GLN A 31 0.37 7.28 -22.69
C GLN A 31 0.05 7.73 -21.24
N GLU A 32 -0.61 6.88 -20.45
CA GLU A 32 -0.94 7.07 -19.03
C GLU A 32 0.08 6.43 -18.05
N HIS A 33 1.35 6.29 -18.45
CA HIS A 33 2.45 5.71 -17.63
C HIS A 33 2.33 4.22 -17.19
N PHE A 34 1.36 3.46 -17.69
CA PHE A 34 1.28 2.02 -17.44
C PHE A 34 2.32 1.23 -18.27
N ARG A 35 3.50 0.99 -17.69
CA ARG A 35 4.47 -0.04 -18.14
C ARG A 35 3.82 -1.43 -18.20
N GLY A 36 4.04 -2.14 -19.31
CA GLY A 36 3.57 -3.51 -19.52
C GLY A 36 4.21 -4.52 -18.56
N VAL A 37 3.51 -5.64 -18.33
CA VAL A 37 4.00 -6.76 -17.52
C VAL A 37 4.92 -7.63 -18.37
N GLU A 38 6.14 -7.89 -17.92
CA GLU A 38 7.06 -8.83 -18.58
C GLU A 38 6.64 -10.28 -18.31
N PHE A 39 6.50 -11.07 -19.38
CA PHE A 39 6.22 -12.50 -19.29
C PHE A 39 7.53 -13.26 -19.18
N ASN A 40 7.77 -13.93 -18.06
CA ASN A 40 8.96 -14.76 -17.85
C ASN A 40 8.59 -16.16 -17.31
N LEU A 41 9.56 -17.08 -17.34
CA LEU A 41 9.37 -18.46 -16.86
C LEU A 41 9.07 -18.54 -15.35
N ASP A 42 9.55 -17.55 -14.58
CA ASP A 42 9.27 -17.37 -13.15
C ASP A 42 7.76 -17.17 -12.87
N LEU A 43 7.01 -16.60 -13.82
CA LEU A 43 5.55 -16.49 -13.75
C LEU A 43 4.84 -17.85 -13.75
N ARG A 44 5.36 -18.84 -14.50
CA ARG A 44 4.78 -20.19 -14.59
C ARG A 44 4.92 -20.93 -13.27
N GLU A 45 6.06 -20.79 -12.61
CA GLU A 45 6.35 -21.43 -11.33
C GLU A 45 5.47 -20.87 -10.22
N LYS A 46 5.20 -19.56 -10.24
CA LYS A 46 4.41 -18.86 -9.22
C LYS A 46 2.90 -19.06 -9.28
N ILE A 47 2.32 -19.38 -10.43
CA ILE A 47 0.85 -19.48 -10.62
C ILE A 47 0.43 -20.91 -11.03
N GLY A 48 1.38 -21.78 -11.38
CA GLY A 48 1.09 -23.13 -11.89
C GLY A 48 0.59 -23.14 -13.34
N GLN A 49 0.41 -24.34 -13.91
CA GLN A 49 0.22 -24.53 -15.35
C GLN A 49 -1.09 -23.92 -15.91
N LEU A 50 -2.20 -24.02 -15.16
CA LEU A 50 -3.50 -23.45 -15.57
C LEU A 50 -3.50 -21.92 -15.51
N GLY A 51 -2.89 -21.35 -14.46
CA GLY A 51 -2.74 -19.90 -14.33
C GLY A 51 -1.81 -19.31 -15.39
N PHE A 52 -0.75 -20.04 -15.76
CA PHE A 52 0.14 -19.66 -16.85
C PHE A 52 -0.55 -19.66 -18.22
N ILE A 53 -1.37 -20.67 -18.52
CA ILE A 53 -2.17 -20.73 -19.75
C ILE A 53 -3.19 -19.57 -19.80
N ALA A 54 -3.85 -19.28 -18.67
CA ALA A 54 -4.76 -18.14 -18.58
C ALA A 54 -4.05 -16.80 -18.76
N ALA A 55 -2.83 -16.65 -18.23
CA ALA A 55 -2.00 -15.46 -18.42
C ALA A 55 -1.62 -15.26 -19.90
N LEU A 56 -1.22 -16.33 -20.59
CA LEU A 56 -0.88 -16.31 -22.03
C LEU A 56 -2.10 -16.08 -22.92
N SER A 57 -3.30 -16.47 -22.48
CA SER A 57 -4.55 -16.33 -23.23
C SER A 57 -5.30 -15.02 -22.93
N GLY A 58 -4.72 -14.13 -22.11
CA GLY A 58 -5.33 -12.85 -21.76
C GLY A 58 -6.51 -12.93 -20.77
N PHE A 59 -6.68 -14.05 -20.06
CA PHE A 59 -7.73 -14.26 -19.05
C PHE A 59 -7.27 -14.00 -17.61
N ARG A 60 -6.03 -13.54 -17.40
CA ARG A 60 -5.45 -13.25 -16.06
C ARG A 60 -6.33 -12.37 -15.16
N ALA A 61 -7.10 -11.44 -15.72
CA ALA A 61 -8.02 -10.59 -14.93
C ALA A 61 -9.15 -11.41 -14.31
N ILE A 62 -9.87 -12.17 -15.13
CA ILE A 62 -10.97 -13.01 -14.67
C ILE A 62 -10.50 -14.06 -13.65
N VAL A 63 -9.32 -14.65 -13.88
CA VAL A 63 -8.72 -15.58 -12.91
C VAL A 63 -8.37 -14.87 -11.61
N ALA A 64 -7.75 -13.68 -11.66
CA ALA A 64 -7.45 -12.91 -10.47
C ALA A 64 -8.72 -12.54 -9.69
N ASP A 65 -9.80 -12.14 -10.36
CA ASP A 65 -11.07 -11.78 -9.72
C ASP A 65 -11.73 -13.02 -9.07
N ALA A 66 -11.72 -14.17 -9.74
CA ALA A 66 -12.22 -15.42 -9.17
C ALA A 66 -11.40 -15.86 -7.94
N LEU A 67 -10.08 -15.72 -7.98
CA LEU A 67 -9.20 -15.99 -6.84
C LEU A 67 -9.44 -14.97 -5.71
N PHE A 68 -9.76 -13.72 -6.03
CA PHE A 68 -10.08 -12.68 -5.05
C PHE A 68 -11.37 -13.00 -4.29
N ILE A 69 -12.42 -13.49 -4.97
CA ILE A 69 -13.63 -14.01 -4.31
C ILE A 69 -13.29 -15.16 -3.37
N GLN A 70 -12.45 -16.11 -3.82
CA GLN A 70 -12.00 -17.21 -2.97
C GLN A 70 -11.17 -16.74 -1.78
N ALA A 71 -10.38 -15.68 -1.95
CA ALA A 71 -9.58 -15.10 -0.87
C ALA A 71 -10.47 -14.46 0.20
N PHE A 72 -11.60 -13.87 -0.21
CA PHE A 72 -12.61 -13.36 0.71
C PHE A 72 -13.28 -14.49 1.50
N ALA A 73 -13.66 -15.58 0.85
CA ALA A 73 -14.18 -16.76 1.55
C ALA A 73 -13.14 -17.37 2.51
N ALA A 74 -11.85 -17.39 2.14
CA ALA A 74 -10.78 -17.84 3.02
C ALA A 74 -10.62 -16.91 4.24
N TRP A 75 -10.79 -15.61 4.06
CA TRP A 75 -10.78 -14.63 5.16
C TRP A 75 -11.93 -14.86 6.13
N GLU A 76 -13.16 -15.02 5.63
CA GLU A 76 -14.35 -15.29 6.45
C GLU A 76 -14.18 -16.56 7.32
N ASN A 77 -13.55 -17.59 6.75
CA ASN A 77 -13.26 -18.84 7.44
C ASN A 77 -11.97 -18.79 8.28
N THR A 78 -11.31 -17.64 8.41
CA THR A 78 -10.03 -17.45 9.13
C THR A 78 -8.87 -18.33 8.62
N GLU A 79 -8.93 -18.73 7.36
CA GLU A 79 -7.91 -19.54 6.68
C GLU A 79 -6.73 -18.67 6.19
N TRP A 80 -6.02 -18.01 7.13
CA TRP A 80 -4.99 -17.00 6.81
C TRP A 80 -3.88 -17.50 5.87
N GLY A 81 -3.46 -18.76 6.02
CA GLY A 81 -2.47 -19.38 5.14
C GLY A 81 -2.96 -19.53 3.70
N ARG A 82 -4.21 -19.95 3.51
CA ARG A 82 -4.83 -20.05 2.18
C ARG A 82 -5.01 -18.66 1.57
N MET A 83 -5.48 -17.70 2.36
CA MET A 83 -5.63 -16.31 1.95
C MET A 83 -4.31 -15.72 1.45
N LEU A 84 -3.20 -15.94 2.18
CA LEU A 84 -1.87 -15.51 1.78
C LEU A 84 -1.47 -16.05 0.40
N LEU A 85 -1.68 -17.36 0.16
CA LEU A 85 -1.36 -17.99 -1.12
C LEU A 85 -2.21 -17.43 -2.27
N LEU A 86 -3.51 -17.26 -2.04
CA LEU A 86 -4.41 -16.67 -3.02
C LEU A 86 -3.97 -15.25 -3.39
N PHE A 87 -3.67 -14.38 -2.42
CA PHE A 87 -3.19 -13.02 -2.69
C PHE A 87 -1.84 -12.99 -3.39
N ARG A 88 -0.93 -13.93 -3.12
CA ARG A 88 0.30 -14.06 -3.91
C ARG A 88 -0.01 -14.35 -5.37
N HIS A 89 -0.96 -15.23 -5.68
CA HIS A 89 -1.36 -15.50 -7.06
C HIS A 89 -2.07 -14.30 -7.70
N ILE A 90 -3.02 -13.68 -7.00
CA ILE A 90 -3.78 -12.50 -7.46
C ILE A 90 -2.82 -11.36 -7.84
N THR A 91 -1.91 -11.01 -6.94
CA THR A 91 -0.93 -9.93 -7.17
C THR A 91 0.10 -10.27 -8.24
N THR A 92 0.38 -11.56 -8.48
CA THR A 92 1.23 -12.00 -9.59
C THR A 92 0.49 -11.92 -10.94
N LEU A 93 -0.81 -12.24 -10.96
CA LEU A 93 -1.66 -12.18 -12.15
C LEU A 93 -2.00 -10.73 -12.56
N GLN A 94 -2.20 -9.86 -11.58
CA GLN A 94 -2.60 -8.46 -11.77
C GLN A 94 -1.72 -7.52 -10.93
N PRO A 95 -0.41 -7.42 -11.26
CA PRO A 95 0.53 -6.63 -10.46
C PRO A 95 0.29 -5.12 -10.51
N ARG A 96 -0.54 -4.64 -11.44
CA ARG A 96 -0.88 -3.23 -11.61
C ARG A 96 -2.14 -2.79 -10.86
N VAL A 97 -2.86 -3.72 -10.22
CA VAL A 97 -4.09 -3.41 -9.49
C VAL A 97 -3.74 -3.13 -8.03
N LEU A 98 -3.73 -1.85 -7.66
CA LEU A 98 -3.35 -1.37 -6.32
C LEU A 98 -4.19 -2.02 -5.22
N LEU A 99 -5.50 -2.13 -5.47
CA LEU A 99 -6.46 -2.70 -4.52
C LEU A 99 -5.99 -4.07 -4.01
N PHE A 100 -5.43 -4.92 -4.87
CA PHE A 100 -4.99 -6.26 -4.45
C PHE A 100 -3.78 -6.23 -3.53
N TRP A 101 -2.83 -5.31 -3.77
CA TRP A 101 -1.66 -5.14 -2.91
C TRP A 101 -2.04 -4.57 -1.55
N ASP A 102 -2.82 -3.49 -1.53
CA ASP A 102 -3.26 -2.84 -0.29
C ASP A 102 -4.18 -3.77 0.54
N THR A 103 -5.13 -4.45 -0.10
CA THR A 103 -6.02 -5.42 0.56
C THR A 103 -5.23 -6.58 1.16
N ALA A 104 -4.29 -7.18 0.41
CA ALA A 104 -3.44 -8.25 0.92
C ALA A 104 -2.63 -7.76 2.14
N ALA A 105 -2.01 -6.59 2.03
CA ALA A 105 -1.21 -6.03 3.10
C ALA A 105 -2.03 -5.75 4.36
N TRP A 106 -3.21 -5.17 4.19
CA TRP A 106 -4.12 -4.86 5.29
C TRP A 106 -4.57 -6.12 6.01
N HIS A 107 -5.00 -7.16 5.28
CA HIS A 107 -5.42 -8.41 5.90
C HIS A 107 -4.28 -9.12 6.64
N MET A 108 -3.06 -9.10 6.12
CA MET A 108 -1.92 -9.67 6.82
C MET A 108 -1.60 -8.85 8.08
N ALA A 109 -1.34 -7.54 7.94
CA ALA A 109 -0.79 -6.72 9.01
C ALA A 109 -1.82 -6.22 10.05
N TRP A 110 -3.12 -6.31 9.78
CA TRP A 110 -4.19 -6.01 10.75
C TRP A 110 -4.94 -7.28 11.15
N ASN A 111 -5.64 -7.93 10.23
CA ASN A 111 -6.53 -9.03 10.61
C ASN A 111 -5.80 -10.29 11.08
N ALA A 112 -4.95 -10.87 10.23
CA ALA A 112 -4.23 -12.09 10.54
C ALA A 112 -3.28 -11.91 11.73
N SER A 113 -2.61 -10.76 11.80
CA SER A 113 -1.73 -10.41 12.92
C SER A 113 -2.46 -10.34 14.27
N VAL A 114 -3.69 -9.80 14.30
CA VAL A 114 -4.52 -9.72 15.52
C VAL A 114 -5.06 -11.09 15.87
N ALA A 115 -5.52 -11.87 14.88
CA ALA A 115 -5.94 -13.25 15.09
C ALA A 115 -4.81 -14.10 15.68
N ALA A 116 -3.59 -13.99 15.14
CA ALA A 116 -2.41 -14.69 15.66
C ALA A 116 -2.07 -14.28 17.10
N MET A 117 -2.22 -12.99 17.44
CA MET A 117 -2.01 -12.52 18.79
C MET A 117 -3.08 -13.01 19.77
N ASN A 118 -4.31 -13.22 19.30
CA ASN A 118 -5.45 -13.61 20.12
C ASN A 118 -5.74 -15.13 20.12
N ASP A 119 -4.93 -15.93 19.43
CA ASP A 119 -5.11 -17.37 19.33
C ASP A 119 -4.99 -18.06 20.71
N GLN A 120 -6.12 -18.53 21.24
CA GLN A 120 -6.17 -19.20 22.54
C GLN A 120 -5.61 -20.63 22.49
N THR A 121 -5.52 -21.23 21.31
CA THR A 121 -4.94 -22.58 21.14
C THR A 121 -3.42 -22.57 21.31
N GLN A 122 -2.79 -21.40 21.17
CA GLN A 122 -1.37 -21.18 21.45
C GLN A 122 -1.17 -20.57 22.85
N PRO A 123 -0.89 -21.38 23.89
CA PRO A 123 -0.76 -20.86 25.26
C PRO A 123 0.46 -19.95 25.44
N ARG A 124 1.51 -20.10 24.61
CA ARG A 124 2.76 -19.34 24.76
C ARG A 124 2.64 -17.96 24.12
N LEU A 125 2.60 -16.91 24.95
CA LEU A 125 2.58 -15.52 24.50
C LEU A 125 3.72 -15.18 23.53
N ALA A 126 4.93 -15.66 23.79
CA ALA A 126 6.08 -15.41 22.92
C ALA A 126 5.88 -15.93 21.49
N LEU A 127 5.19 -17.07 21.32
CA LEU A 127 4.89 -17.63 19.99
C LEU A 127 3.79 -16.82 19.28
N ARG A 128 2.79 -16.32 20.02
CA ARG A 128 1.76 -15.41 19.48
C ARG A 128 2.36 -14.08 19.01
N VAL A 129 3.24 -13.48 19.81
CA VAL A 129 3.98 -12.27 19.43
C VAL A 129 4.86 -12.51 18.20
N LYS A 130 5.55 -13.66 18.13
CA LYS A 130 6.33 -14.04 16.95
C LYS A 130 5.45 -14.13 15.70
N ALA A 131 4.34 -14.87 15.77
CA ALA A 131 3.41 -15.03 14.65
C ALA A 131 2.80 -13.69 14.20
N GLN A 132 2.43 -12.81 15.15
CA GLN A 132 1.97 -11.45 14.84
C GLN A 132 3.02 -10.67 14.04
N ARG A 133 4.29 -10.72 14.46
CA ARG A 133 5.39 -10.03 13.75
C ARG A 133 5.64 -10.60 12.36
N GLU A 134 5.49 -11.92 12.18
CA GLU A 134 5.56 -12.55 10.87
C GLU A 134 4.47 -12.02 9.93
N TYR A 135 3.24 -11.83 10.43
CA TYR A 135 2.16 -11.22 9.65
C TYR A 135 2.39 -9.74 9.33
N PHE A 136 3.00 -8.96 10.24
CA PHE A 136 3.44 -7.61 9.91
C PHE A 136 4.45 -7.62 8.76
N ALA A 137 5.43 -8.54 8.79
CA ALA A 137 6.43 -8.67 7.74
C ALA A 137 5.81 -9.08 6.39
N LEU A 138 4.80 -9.96 6.39
CA LEU A 138 4.05 -10.32 5.19
C LEU A 138 3.30 -9.13 4.60
N GLY A 139 2.62 -8.33 5.44
CA GLY A 139 1.93 -7.13 4.97
C GLY A 139 2.90 -6.11 4.38
N LYS A 140 4.05 -5.92 5.04
CA LYS A 140 5.14 -5.09 4.54
C LYS A 140 5.65 -5.56 3.17
N ASP A 141 5.90 -6.86 3.01
CA ASP A 141 6.36 -7.46 1.74
C ASP A 141 5.37 -7.22 0.59
N PHE A 142 4.06 -7.35 0.83
CA PHE A 142 3.06 -7.01 -0.19
C PHE A 142 3.15 -5.53 -0.61
N LEU A 143 3.32 -4.60 0.33
CA LEU A 143 3.44 -3.17 0.01
C LEU A 143 4.74 -2.86 -0.74
N GLU A 144 5.87 -3.42 -0.31
CA GLU A 144 7.17 -3.23 -0.99
C GLU A 144 7.14 -3.78 -2.42
N ARG A 145 6.59 -4.98 -2.63
CA ARG A 145 6.39 -5.55 -3.97
C ARG A 145 5.36 -4.76 -4.78
N GLY A 146 4.30 -4.27 -4.14
CA GLY A 146 3.30 -3.42 -4.75
C GLY A 146 3.89 -2.12 -5.29
N ILE A 147 4.70 -1.43 -4.47
CA ILE A 147 5.46 -0.23 -4.86
C ILE A 147 6.42 -0.53 -6.01
N LYS A 148 7.14 -1.66 -5.96
CA LYS A 148 8.04 -2.05 -7.07
C LYS A 148 7.29 -2.19 -8.41
N ASN A 149 6.05 -2.69 -8.38
CA ASN A 149 5.21 -2.83 -9.57
C ASN A 149 4.44 -1.55 -9.93
N ASN A 150 4.30 -0.61 -8.99
CA ASN A 150 3.51 0.63 -9.12
C ASN A 150 4.24 1.82 -8.46
N PRO A 151 5.45 2.20 -8.95
CA PRO A 151 6.30 3.18 -8.27
C PRO A 151 5.78 4.62 -8.35
N ASP A 152 4.81 4.86 -9.22
CA ASP A 152 4.16 6.14 -9.49
C ASP A 152 2.86 6.34 -8.70
N ARG A 153 2.53 5.40 -7.80
CA ARG A 153 1.26 5.39 -7.08
C ARG A 153 1.43 5.76 -5.61
N PRO A 154 0.99 6.96 -5.17
CA PRO A 154 1.18 7.42 -3.79
C PRO A 154 0.48 6.53 -2.75
N ASP A 155 -0.64 5.91 -3.11
CA ASP A 155 -1.49 5.10 -2.24
C ASP A 155 -0.68 4.00 -1.51
N LEU A 156 0.22 3.32 -2.21
CA LEU A 156 1.00 2.22 -1.63
C LEU A 156 2.13 2.71 -0.71
N TYR A 157 2.67 3.90 -0.99
CA TYR A 157 3.64 4.54 -0.09
C TYR A 157 2.97 5.01 1.19
N GLU A 158 1.75 5.59 1.11
CA GLU A 158 0.93 5.96 2.27
C GLU A 158 0.60 4.72 3.13
N ALA A 159 0.11 3.64 2.50
CA ALA A 159 -0.19 2.40 3.20
C ALA A 159 1.05 1.83 3.93
N LEU A 160 2.23 1.90 3.31
CA LEU A 160 3.49 1.45 3.93
C LEU A 160 3.91 2.36 5.08
N ALA A 161 3.76 3.67 4.94
CA ALA A 161 4.00 4.63 6.02
C ALA A 161 3.08 4.38 7.22
N ARG A 162 1.79 4.11 6.98
CA ARG A 162 0.81 3.75 8.00
C ARG A 162 1.19 2.46 8.73
N LEU A 163 1.65 1.44 7.99
CA LEU A 163 2.12 0.19 8.57
C LEU A 163 3.35 0.40 9.47
N TYR A 164 4.34 1.19 9.04
CA TYR A 164 5.50 1.55 9.86
C TYR A 164 5.10 2.29 11.15
N LYS A 165 4.25 3.31 11.02
CA LYS A 165 3.71 4.07 12.15
C LYS A 165 2.96 3.18 13.13
N GLU A 166 2.00 2.40 12.66
CA GLU A 166 1.05 1.73 13.56
C GLU A 166 1.59 0.43 14.12
N LYS A 167 2.27 -0.38 13.30
CA LYS A 167 2.68 -1.75 13.66
C LYS A 167 4.11 -1.82 14.14
N TYR A 168 5.02 -1.08 13.50
CA TYR A 168 6.43 -1.06 13.88
C TYR A 168 6.77 0.05 14.88
N LYS A 169 5.90 1.06 15.04
CA LYS A 169 6.18 2.28 15.81
C LYS A 169 7.46 2.99 15.32
N ASP A 170 7.74 2.82 14.03
CA ASP A 170 8.91 3.40 13.37
C ASP A 170 8.51 4.71 12.71
N HIS A 171 8.57 5.78 13.49
CA HIS A 171 8.19 7.12 13.07
C HIS A 171 9.12 7.68 11.98
N GLU A 172 10.38 7.27 11.96
CA GLU A 172 11.35 7.74 10.97
C GLU A 172 11.02 7.17 9.59
N ARG A 173 10.82 5.85 9.50
CA ARG A 173 10.37 5.21 8.26
C ARG A 173 8.99 5.67 7.84
N ALA A 174 8.06 5.84 8.77
CA ALA A 174 6.75 6.40 8.46
C ALA A 174 6.87 7.79 7.81
N SER A 175 7.68 8.68 8.40
CA SER A 175 7.95 10.01 7.86
C SER A 175 8.54 9.96 6.45
N GLU A 176 9.51 9.06 6.23
CA GLU A 176 10.17 8.84 4.93
C GLU A 176 9.15 8.43 3.86
N TYR A 177 8.29 7.44 4.15
CA TYR A 177 7.33 6.93 3.18
C TYR A 177 6.16 7.90 2.92
N TYR A 178 5.68 8.64 3.91
CA TYR A 178 4.74 9.74 3.67
C TYR A 178 5.37 10.84 2.80
N ALA A 179 6.65 11.16 2.99
CA ALA A 179 7.35 12.12 2.13
C ALA A 179 7.45 11.63 0.68
N LYS A 180 7.73 10.34 0.48
CA LYS A 180 7.74 9.71 -0.85
C LYS A 180 6.36 9.75 -1.50
N ALA A 181 5.30 9.44 -0.74
CA ALA A 181 3.93 9.55 -1.22
C ALA A 181 3.62 10.98 -1.67
N ALA A 182 3.88 11.97 -0.81
CA ALA A 182 3.62 13.38 -1.06
C ALA A 182 4.37 13.97 -2.27
N ALA A 183 5.48 13.36 -2.68
CA ALA A 183 6.26 13.80 -3.84
C ALA A 183 5.68 13.32 -5.18
N LEU A 184 4.72 12.39 -5.16
CA LEU A 184 4.13 11.82 -6.37
C LEU A 184 2.91 12.64 -6.86
N PRO A 185 2.66 12.68 -8.18
CA PRO A 185 1.45 13.30 -8.73
C PRO A 185 0.17 12.67 -8.17
N GLY A 186 -0.83 13.50 -7.88
CA GLY A 186 -2.11 13.03 -7.35
C GLY A 186 -2.10 12.60 -5.89
N ALA A 187 -0.97 12.76 -5.18
CA ALA A 187 -0.90 12.49 -3.75
C ALA A 187 -1.84 13.41 -2.96
N PRO A 188 -2.56 12.88 -1.95
CA PRO A 188 -3.34 13.70 -1.05
C PRO A 188 -2.50 14.76 -0.34
N THR A 189 -3.03 15.97 -0.19
CA THR A 189 -2.30 17.08 0.44
C THR A 189 -1.87 16.80 1.88
N PHE A 190 -2.55 15.86 2.56
CA PHE A 190 -2.25 15.51 3.94
C PHE A 190 -0.96 14.70 4.11
N ASP A 191 -0.42 14.06 3.08
CA ASP A 191 0.80 13.24 3.21
C ASP A 191 2.01 14.09 3.61
N ARG A 192 2.07 15.34 3.14
CA ARG A 192 3.09 16.31 3.58
C ARG A 192 3.02 16.57 5.08
N ARG A 193 1.80 16.71 5.62
CA ARG A 193 1.57 16.89 7.06
C ARG A 193 1.92 15.64 7.83
N PHE A 194 1.50 14.47 7.37
CA PHE A 194 1.81 13.21 8.04
C PHE A 194 3.31 12.95 8.08
N SER A 195 4.06 13.21 7.00
CA SER A 195 5.52 13.16 7.04
C SER A 195 6.10 14.06 8.14
N ALA A 196 5.67 15.32 8.21
CA ALA A 196 6.15 16.26 9.22
C ALA A 196 5.73 15.88 10.65
N TYR A 197 4.52 15.36 10.83
CA TYR A 197 4.04 14.86 12.12
C TYR A 197 4.86 13.68 12.60
N GLU A 198 5.06 12.65 11.76
CA GLU A 198 5.83 11.48 12.14
C GLU A 198 7.29 11.86 12.45
N LEU A 199 7.92 12.74 11.65
CA LEU A 199 9.28 13.23 11.93
C LEU A 199 9.41 13.90 13.30
N SER A 200 8.37 14.60 13.74
CA SER A 200 8.40 15.29 15.03
C SER A 200 8.47 14.35 16.23
N TYR A 201 8.13 13.06 16.06
CA TYR A 201 8.26 12.06 17.12
C TYR A 201 9.66 11.41 17.17
N CYS A 202 10.53 11.68 16.19
CA CYS A 202 11.88 11.13 16.13
C CYS A 202 12.85 11.93 17.03
N GLU A 203 13.51 11.24 17.96
CA GLU A 203 14.57 11.86 18.78
C GLU A 203 15.76 12.28 17.91
N GLY A 204 16.31 13.47 18.16
CA GLY A 204 17.43 14.03 17.40
C GLY A 204 17.04 14.68 16.06
N ARG A 205 15.76 14.66 15.68
CA ARG A 205 15.23 15.28 14.44
C ARG A 205 14.34 16.50 14.70
N GLU A 206 14.37 17.04 15.92
CA GLU A 206 13.45 18.09 16.39
C GLU A 206 13.52 19.36 15.54
N ARG A 207 14.74 19.83 15.23
CA ARG A 207 14.95 21.06 14.44
C ARG A 207 14.37 20.92 13.04
N GLU A 208 14.65 19.80 12.38
CA GLU A 208 14.17 19.52 11.03
C GLU A 208 12.64 19.35 11.02
N ALA A 209 12.09 18.62 12.00
CA ALA A 209 10.65 18.48 12.15
C ALA A 209 9.97 19.84 12.33
N TYR A 210 10.55 20.72 13.16
CA TYR A 210 10.04 22.08 13.33
C TYR A 210 10.03 22.84 12.01
N GLU A 211 11.14 22.83 11.27
CA GLU A 211 11.24 23.55 9.99
C GLU A 211 10.24 23.04 8.95
N ARG A 212 10.00 21.72 8.90
CA ARG A 212 8.97 21.14 8.01
C ARG A 212 7.56 21.58 8.43
N LEU A 213 7.24 21.52 9.73
CA LEU A 213 5.94 21.95 10.24
C LEU A 213 5.74 23.47 10.11
N ARG A 214 6.80 24.27 10.29
CA ARG A 214 6.75 25.71 10.19
C ARG A 214 6.51 26.16 8.76
N ARG A 215 7.17 25.52 7.78
CA ARG A 215 6.86 25.75 6.36
C ARG A 215 5.39 25.50 6.03
N LEU A 216 4.82 24.40 6.51
CA LEU A 216 3.39 24.12 6.34
C LEU A 216 2.52 25.19 7.02
N TYR A 217 2.85 25.59 8.24
CA TYR A 217 2.13 26.66 8.96
C TYR A 217 2.13 28.00 8.20
N ASP A 218 3.26 28.33 7.56
CA ASP A 218 3.46 29.56 6.81
C ASP A 218 2.73 29.54 5.44
N GLU A 219 2.32 28.38 4.91
CA GLU A 219 1.48 28.26 3.69
C GLU A 219 0.08 28.92 3.88
N GLY A 220 -0.37 29.07 5.13
CA GLY A 220 -1.55 29.86 5.47
C GLY A 220 -2.57 29.13 6.35
N PRO A 221 -3.71 29.78 6.64
CA PRO A 221 -4.66 29.31 7.66
C PRO A 221 -5.19 27.89 7.49
N LYS A 222 -5.28 27.38 6.25
CA LYS A 222 -5.76 26.02 5.97
C LYS A 222 -4.84 24.93 6.52
N GLU A 223 -3.55 25.20 6.64
CA GLU A 223 -2.56 24.24 7.16
C GLU A 223 -2.38 24.36 8.68
N ARG A 224 -2.94 25.40 9.31
CA ARG A 224 -2.83 25.65 10.76
C ARG A 224 -3.80 24.78 11.56
N LEU A 225 -3.72 23.47 11.34
CA LEU A 225 -4.54 22.47 12.00
C LEU A 225 -4.12 22.30 13.47
N PRO A 226 -5.04 21.92 14.37
CA PRO A 226 -4.74 21.77 15.81
C PRO A 226 -3.54 20.86 16.10
N THR A 227 -3.44 19.73 15.38
CA THR A 227 -2.30 18.81 15.52
C THR A 227 -0.98 19.49 15.14
N LEU A 228 -0.96 20.25 14.04
CA LEU A 228 0.24 20.96 13.58
C LEU A 228 0.69 22.01 14.60
N ILE A 229 -0.23 22.85 15.08
CA ILE A 229 0.04 23.87 16.11
C ILE A 229 0.58 23.22 17.38
N LYS A 230 -0.07 22.13 17.85
CA LYS A 230 0.36 21.41 19.04
C LYS A 230 1.78 20.85 18.89
N ARG A 231 2.12 20.28 17.72
CA ARG A 231 3.47 19.75 17.46
C ARG A 231 4.50 20.87 17.37
N LEU A 232 4.18 22.01 16.74
CA LEU A 232 5.05 23.18 16.70
C LEU A 232 5.37 23.70 18.10
N LYS A 233 4.35 23.98 18.93
CA LYS A 233 4.55 24.45 20.31
C LYS A 233 5.41 23.48 21.13
N PHE A 234 5.13 22.18 21.03
CA PHE A 234 5.94 21.15 21.68
C PHE A 234 7.42 21.21 21.26
N LEU A 235 7.71 21.38 19.97
CA LEU A 235 9.07 21.48 19.47
C LEU A 235 9.73 22.81 19.85
N GLU A 236 8.99 23.91 19.90
CA GLU A 236 9.50 25.21 20.35
C GLU A 236 9.99 25.15 21.79
N ASP A 237 9.23 24.50 22.66
CA ASP A 237 9.62 24.26 24.05
C ASP A 237 10.83 23.34 24.12
N LYS A 238 10.81 22.21 23.40
CA LYS A 238 11.90 21.22 23.39
C LYS A 238 13.21 21.80 22.87
N LEU A 239 13.16 22.72 21.91
CA LEU A 239 14.31 23.40 21.33
C LEU A 239 14.74 24.66 22.10
N GLY A 240 14.00 25.06 23.15
CA GLY A 240 14.29 26.28 23.90
C GLY A 240 14.20 27.55 23.06
N MET A 241 13.25 27.61 22.10
CA MET A 241 13.19 28.72 21.16
C MET A 241 12.81 30.04 21.85
N PRO A 242 13.45 31.18 21.50
CA PRO A 242 13.05 32.51 21.98
C PRO A 242 11.61 32.86 21.61
N GLN A 243 10.93 33.63 22.45
CA GLN A 243 9.50 33.94 22.29
C GLN A 243 9.18 34.62 20.95
N GLU A 244 10.12 35.39 20.41
CA GLU A 244 9.99 36.14 19.14
C GLU A 244 9.97 35.20 17.92
N GLN A 245 10.52 33.99 18.06
CA GLN A 245 10.58 32.99 16.97
C GLN A 245 9.39 32.01 17.01
N ARG A 246 8.64 32.00 18.12
CA ARG A 246 7.52 31.08 18.35
C ARG A 246 6.27 31.47 17.56
N ILE A 247 5.43 30.49 17.28
CA ILE A 247 4.11 30.76 16.72
C ILE A 247 3.20 31.45 17.76
N PRO A 248 2.26 32.32 17.34
CA PRO A 248 1.38 33.03 18.27
C PRO A 248 0.50 32.10 19.11
N VAL A 249 0.39 32.39 20.42
CA VAL A 249 -0.36 31.58 21.39
C VAL A 249 -1.86 31.49 21.08
N ASN A 250 -2.45 32.56 20.54
CA ASN A 250 -3.91 32.73 20.38
C ASN A 250 -4.58 32.03 19.19
N GLN A 251 -3.87 31.15 18.48
CA GLN A 251 -4.44 30.47 17.29
C GLN A 251 -5.10 29.11 17.57
N ASP A 252 -5.28 28.72 18.83
CA ASP A 252 -6.01 27.49 19.21
C ASP A 252 -7.53 27.58 19.00
N LYS A 253 -8.07 28.72 18.57
CA LYS A 253 -9.51 28.88 18.26
C LYS A 253 -9.77 28.48 16.80
N SER A 254 -10.28 27.26 16.62
CA SER A 254 -10.84 26.81 15.32
C SER A 254 -11.89 27.80 14.78
N PRO A 255 -11.99 28.02 13.46
CA PRO A 255 -13.00 28.89 12.86
C PRO A 255 -14.44 28.34 12.86
N ASN A 256 -14.71 27.21 13.52
CA ASN A 256 -16.05 26.61 13.59
C ASN A 256 -16.53 26.56 15.04
N SER A 257 -16.98 27.72 15.53
CA SER A 257 -18.01 27.86 16.56
C SER A 257 -19.21 28.53 15.91
#